data_AF-A0A6P1YKD2-F1
#
_entry.id   AF-A0A6P1YKD2-F1
#
_cell.length_a   1.000
_cell.length_b   1.000
_cell.length_c   1.000
_cell.angle_alpha   90.00
_cell.angle_beta   90.00
_cell.angle_gamma   90.00
#
_symmetry.space_group_name_H-M   'P 1'
#
loop_
_entity.id
_entity.type
_entity.pdbx_description
1 polymer ?
#
loop_
_entity_poly.entity_id
_entity_poly.type
_entity_poly.pdbx_seq_one_letter_code
_entity_poly.pdbx_strand_id
1 'polypeptide(L)'
;MGTHEREREKCVTSRRQAMRTIAISGLAAAVPLGAAALGDETSPDAELIRLGAEFDRLYSEWLPLWRRWSDFESVTRTEALAFAGKATSVWERYCQVSNANGCAEATAANDAASDKVTEVAGRIRQLPARGIHGLYVKARVVLFESFATGSHDSVADEDMDWEVLCYVQFLREIASLAGEARV
;
A
#
# COMPACT_ATOMS: atom_id res chain seq x y z
N MET A 1 -16.04 3.38 33.38
CA MET A 1 -16.02 3.50 31.91
C MET A 1 -15.85 4.97 31.57
N GLY A 2 -14.61 5.39 31.33
CA GLY A 2 -14.18 6.80 31.28
C GLY A 2 -14.33 7.38 29.87
N THR A 3 -14.47 8.70 29.80
CA THR A 3 -14.60 9.52 28.59
C THR A 3 -13.57 9.21 27.49
N HIS A 4 -12.37 8.75 27.85
CA HIS A 4 -11.31 8.33 26.92
C HIS A 4 -11.65 7.12 26.03
N GLU A 5 -12.54 6.23 26.48
CA GLU A 5 -12.94 5.04 25.71
C GLU A 5 -13.84 5.44 24.53
N ARG A 6 -14.71 6.44 24.74
CA ARG A 6 -15.60 6.98 23.69
C ARG A 6 -14.86 7.77 22.62
N GLU A 7 -13.76 8.43 22.97
CA GLU A 7 -12.94 9.18 22.00
C GLU A 7 -12.11 8.26 21.11
N ARG A 8 -11.60 7.15 21.67
CA ARG A 8 -10.91 6.10 20.88
C ARG A 8 -11.86 5.41 19.91
N GLU A 9 -13.10 5.11 20.31
CA GLU A 9 -14.12 4.55 19.42
C GLU A 9 -14.46 5.48 18.24
N LYS A 10 -14.59 6.79 18.48
CA LYS A 10 -14.89 7.78 17.41
C LYS A 10 -13.74 7.91 16.41
N CYS A 11 -12.48 7.87 16.87
CA CYS A 11 -11.30 7.96 16.02
C CYS A 11 -11.16 6.74 15.09
N VAL A 12 -11.34 5.53 15.62
CA VAL A 12 -11.26 4.27 14.84
C VAL A 12 -12.38 4.18 13.80
N THR A 13 -13.59 4.66 14.13
CA THR A 13 -14.75 4.64 13.23
C THR A 13 -14.58 5.61 12.06
N SER A 14 -14.00 6.80 12.30
CA SER A 14 -13.69 7.79 11.27
C SER A 14 -12.66 7.29 10.24
N ARG A 15 -11.57 6.64 10.70
CA ARG A 15 -10.53 6.11 9.81
C ARG A 15 -11.04 4.95 8.94
N ARG A 16 -11.88 4.06 9.48
CA ARG A 16 -12.55 2.98 8.70
C ARG A 16 -13.54 3.52 7.68
N GLN A 17 -14.28 4.59 8.00
CA GLN A 17 -15.21 5.21 7.05
C GLN A 17 -14.47 5.93 5.92
N ALA A 18 -13.39 6.67 6.22
CA ALA A 18 -12.54 7.30 5.20
C ALA A 18 -11.95 6.26 4.23
N MET A 19 -11.47 5.11 4.74
CA MET A 19 -10.94 4.03 3.90
C MET A 19 -12.01 3.34 3.03
N ARG A 20 -13.24 3.19 3.53
CA ARG A 20 -14.35 2.62 2.74
C ARG A 20 -14.80 3.55 1.61
N THR A 21 -14.76 4.87 1.82
CA THR A 21 -15.13 5.86 0.78
C THR A 21 -14.14 5.88 -0.38
N ILE A 22 -12.84 5.61 -0.12
CA ILE A 22 -11.81 5.55 -1.17
C ILE A 22 -11.90 4.24 -1.97
N ALA A 23 -12.13 3.10 -1.30
CA ALA A 23 -12.21 1.80 -1.96
C ALA A 23 -13.41 1.64 -2.92
N ILE A 24 -14.51 2.35 -2.68
CA ILE A 24 -15.72 2.27 -3.52
C ILE A 24 -15.61 3.15 -4.78
N SER A 25 -14.75 4.17 -4.76
CA SER A 25 -14.58 5.08 -5.90
C SER A 25 -13.67 4.51 -7.01
N GLY A 26 -12.95 3.41 -6.76
CA GLY A 26 -11.99 2.81 -7.70
C GLY A 26 -12.53 1.67 -8.58
N LEU A 27 -13.68 1.07 -8.23
CA LEU A 27 -14.18 -0.16 -8.89
C LEU A 27 -15.36 0.07 -9.85
N ALA A 28 -15.91 1.28 -9.94
CA ALA A 28 -17.14 1.54 -10.70
C ALA A 28 -16.94 2.28 -12.04
N ALA A 29 -15.73 2.30 -12.59
CA ALA A 29 -15.48 2.85 -13.92
C ALA A 29 -14.68 1.86 -14.78
N ALA A 30 -15.23 0.64 -14.95
CA ALA A 30 -14.99 -0.12 -16.17
C ALA A 30 -15.71 0.60 -17.33
N VAL A 31 -15.27 1.81 -17.65
CA VAL A 31 -15.60 2.46 -18.92
C VAL A 31 -14.88 1.64 -19.97
N PRO A 32 -15.59 1.07 -20.96
CA PRO A 32 -14.91 0.51 -22.11
C PRO A 32 -14.19 1.69 -22.77
N LEU A 33 -12.87 1.76 -22.55
CA LEU A 33 -11.94 2.61 -23.30
C LEU A 33 -11.91 2.10 -24.74
N GLY A 34 -13.02 2.33 -25.44
CA GLY A 34 -13.15 2.09 -26.86
C GLY A 34 -12.29 3.09 -27.61
N ALA A 35 -11.20 2.60 -28.16
CA ALA A 35 -10.67 3.01 -29.46
C ALA A 35 -10.35 4.51 -29.66
N ALA A 36 -9.70 5.16 -28.69
CA ALA A 36 -9.12 6.49 -28.91
C ALA A 36 -7.67 6.58 -28.43
N ALA A 37 -6.85 5.59 -28.78
CA ALA A 37 -5.39 5.68 -28.70
C ALA A 37 -4.73 4.67 -29.64
N LEU A 38 -4.89 4.86 -30.96
CA LEU A 38 -3.88 4.39 -31.93
C LEU A 38 -2.72 5.42 -32.00
N GLY A 39 -2.43 6.08 -30.89
CA GLY A 39 -1.33 7.01 -30.74
C GLY A 39 -0.15 6.23 -30.21
N ASP A 40 0.85 6.02 -31.07
CA ASP A 40 2.22 5.64 -30.76
C ASP A 40 2.37 4.66 -29.57
N GLU A 41 2.43 3.35 -29.84
CA GLU A 41 2.69 2.30 -28.84
C GLU A 41 3.95 2.56 -28.00
N THR A 42 4.79 3.52 -28.40
CA THR A 42 5.97 3.97 -27.65
C THR A 42 5.70 5.10 -26.65
N SER A 43 4.46 5.56 -26.53
CA SER A 43 4.02 6.57 -25.57
C SER A 43 4.24 6.11 -24.11
N PRO A 44 4.88 6.92 -23.25
CA PRO A 44 5.01 6.60 -21.82
C PRO A 44 3.68 6.29 -21.11
N ASP A 45 2.58 6.93 -21.52
CA ASP A 45 1.25 6.66 -20.93
C ASP A 45 0.69 5.29 -21.34
N ALA A 46 0.99 4.81 -22.54
CA ALA A 46 0.56 3.48 -22.98
C ALA A 46 1.23 2.39 -22.14
N GLU A 47 2.53 2.53 -21.88
CA GLU A 47 3.27 1.63 -21.00
C GLU A 47 2.81 1.76 -19.54
N LEU A 48 2.52 2.97 -19.05
CA LEU A 48 1.93 3.18 -17.73
C LEU A 48 0.58 2.46 -17.59
N ILE A 49 -0.30 2.53 -18.59
CA ILE A 49 -1.59 1.82 -18.56
C ILE A 49 -1.37 0.30 -18.53
N ARG A 50 -0.45 -0.22 -19.35
CA ARG A 50 -0.11 -1.66 -19.37
C ARG A 50 0.40 -2.13 -18.01
N LEU A 51 1.37 -1.40 -17.44
CA LEU A 51 1.90 -1.69 -16.10
C LEU A 51 0.84 -1.52 -15.02
N GLY A 52 -0.06 -0.56 -15.17
CA GLY A 52 -1.17 -0.33 -14.25
C GLY A 52 -2.12 -1.53 -14.18
N ALA A 53 -2.43 -2.16 -15.31
CA ALA A 53 -3.23 -3.38 -15.33
C ALA A 53 -2.50 -4.57 -14.68
N GLU A 54 -1.19 -4.67 -14.90
CA GLU A 54 -0.33 -5.69 -14.26
C GLU A 54 -0.26 -5.49 -12.74
N PHE A 55 -0.11 -4.24 -12.30
CA PHE A 55 -0.16 -3.84 -10.90
C PHE A 55 -1.49 -4.23 -10.26
N ASP A 56 -2.63 -3.90 -10.89
CA ASP A 56 -3.97 -4.23 -10.35
C ASP A 56 -4.15 -5.74 -10.16
N ARG A 57 -3.67 -6.54 -11.14
CA ARG A 57 -3.70 -8.00 -11.04
C ARG A 57 -2.86 -8.48 -9.85
N LEU A 58 -1.59 -8.09 -9.77
CA LEU A 58 -0.70 -8.50 -8.68
C LEU A 58 -1.19 -8.03 -7.31
N TYR A 59 -1.72 -6.80 -7.23
CA TYR A 59 -2.30 -6.26 -6.01
C TYR A 59 -3.51 -7.09 -5.55
N SER A 60 -4.37 -7.51 -6.49
CA SER A 60 -5.51 -8.38 -6.18
C SER A 60 -5.10 -9.77 -5.69
N GLU A 61 -3.96 -10.28 -6.16
CA GLU A 61 -3.36 -11.55 -5.71
C GLU A 61 -2.67 -11.42 -4.34
N TRP A 62 -2.02 -10.28 -4.10
CA TRP A 62 -1.32 -9.99 -2.84
C TRP A 62 -2.29 -9.68 -1.69
N LEU A 63 -3.37 -8.94 -1.93
CA LEU A 63 -4.24 -8.43 -0.87
C LEU A 63 -4.81 -9.52 0.07
N PRO A 64 -5.28 -10.70 -0.42
CA PRO A 64 -5.71 -11.79 0.46
C PRO A 64 -4.56 -12.36 1.31
N LEU A 65 -3.34 -12.43 0.77
CA LEU A 65 -2.15 -12.91 1.49
C LEU A 65 -1.76 -11.92 2.59
N TRP A 66 -1.75 -10.63 2.27
CA TRP A 66 -1.50 -9.57 3.24
C TRP A 66 -2.51 -9.58 4.38
N ARG A 67 -3.81 -9.76 4.08
CA ARG A 67 -4.85 -9.87 5.13
C ARG A 67 -4.60 -11.07 6.03
N ARG A 68 -4.31 -12.24 5.45
CA ARG A 68 -4.01 -13.45 6.21
C ARG A 68 -2.79 -13.27 7.11
N TRP A 69 -1.71 -12.70 6.56
CA TRP A 69 -0.51 -12.36 7.33
C TRP A 69 -0.84 -11.37 8.46
N SER A 70 -1.61 -10.32 8.18
CA SER A 70 -2.00 -9.30 9.16
C SER A 70 -2.84 -9.89 10.30
N ASP A 71 -3.74 -10.82 10.02
CA ASP A 71 -4.52 -11.53 11.03
C ASP A 71 -3.60 -12.36 11.96
N PHE A 72 -2.63 -13.08 11.39
CA PHE A 72 -1.63 -13.81 12.18
C PHE A 72 -0.75 -12.89 13.02
N GLU A 73 -0.28 -11.80 12.42
CA GLU A 73 0.56 -10.81 13.10
C GLU A 73 -0.19 -10.16 14.27
N SER A 74 -1.47 -9.84 14.09
CA SER A 74 -2.31 -9.29 15.16
C SER A 74 -2.46 -10.28 16.31
N VAL A 75 -2.78 -11.56 16.03
CA VAL A 75 -2.92 -12.59 17.08
C VAL A 75 -1.59 -12.78 17.82
N THR A 76 -0.50 -12.93 17.06
CA THR A 76 0.84 -13.14 17.61
C THR A 76 1.26 -11.99 18.52
N ARG A 77 1.00 -10.74 18.09
CA ARG A 77 1.28 -9.55 18.88
C ARG A 77 0.44 -9.47 20.15
N THR A 78 -0.87 -9.71 20.05
CA THR A 78 -1.77 -9.72 21.21
C THR A 78 -1.36 -10.77 22.23
N GLU A 79 -1.05 -11.99 21.79
CA GLU A 79 -0.58 -13.05 22.67
C GLU A 79 0.79 -12.76 23.27
N ALA A 80 1.74 -12.20 22.51
CA ALA A 80 3.05 -11.84 23.05
C ALA A 80 2.96 -10.74 24.12
N LEU A 81 2.13 -9.72 23.89
CA LEU A 81 1.92 -8.62 24.83
C LEU A 81 1.22 -9.05 26.12
N ALA A 82 0.35 -10.06 26.07
CA ALA A 82 -0.27 -10.63 27.27
C ALA A 82 0.75 -11.26 28.26
N PHE A 83 2.01 -11.42 27.83
CA PHE A 83 3.11 -11.95 28.65
C PHE A 83 4.11 -10.86 29.07
N ALA A 84 3.88 -9.60 28.69
CA ALA A 84 4.72 -8.48 29.12
C ALA A 84 4.77 -8.41 30.66
N GLY A 85 5.99 -8.44 31.23
CA GLY A 85 6.23 -8.47 32.69
C GLY A 85 6.56 -9.84 33.27
N LYS A 86 6.62 -10.91 32.46
CA LYS A 86 7.18 -12.21 32.85
C LYS A 86 8.69 -12.27 32.57
N ALA A 87 9.36 -13.29 33.11
CA ALA A 87 10.81 -13.50 32.95
C ALA A 87 11.26 -13.76 31.50
N THR A 88 10.34 -14.15 30.61
CA THR A 88 10.60 -14.35 29.17
C THR A 88 10.45 -13.04 28.42
N SER A 89 11.35 -12.74 27.49
CA SER A 89 11.23 -11.55 26.65
C SER A 89 9.97 -11.62 25.78
N VAL A 90 9.32 -10.47 25.55
CA VAL A 90 8.15 -10.37 24.65
C VAL A 90 8.50 -10.89 23.25
N TRP A 91 9.73 -10.66 22.80
CA TRP A 91 10.25 -11.13 21.52
C TRP A 91 10.33 -12.67 21.44
N GLU A 92 10.89 -13.32 22.46
CA GLU A 92 10.97 -14.78 22.50
C GLU A 92 9.58 -15.41 22.50
N ARG A 93 8.63 -14.80 23.22
CA ARG A 93 7.23 -15.25 23.19
C ARG A 93 6.59 -15.04 21.82
N TYR A 94 6.84 -13.90 21.18
CA TYR A 94 6.38 -13.62 19.83
C TYR A 94 6.88 -14.69 18.84
N CYS A 95 8.18 -15.04 18.87
CA CYS A 95 8.73 -16.10 18.01
C CYS A 95 8.07 -17.46 18.26
N GLN A 96 7.83 -17.83 19.53
CA GLN A 96 7.16 -19.09 19.86
C GLN A 96 5.73 -19.17 19.30
N VAL A 97 4.94 -18.11 19.50
CA VAL A 97 3.55 -18.04 19.01
C VAL A 97 3.52 -18.01 17.49
N SER A 98 4.41 -17.24 16.86
CA SER A 98 4.55 -17.14 15.41
C SER A 98 4.83 -18.53 14.78
N ASN A 99 5.79 -19.27 15.35
CA ASN A 99 6.12 -20.62 14.90
C ASN A 99 4.96 -21.61 15.09
N ALA A 100 4.27 -21.55 16.24
CA ALA A 100 3.16 -22.45 16.53
C ALA A 100 1.94 -22.23 15.62
N ASN A 101 1.75 -21.00 15.14
CA ASN A 101 0.59 -20.61 14.32
C ASN A 101 0.84 -20.73 12.80
N GLY A 102 2.00 -21.23 12.37
CA GLY A 102 2.34 -21.31 10.94
C GLY A 102 2.55 -19.95 10.28
N CYS A 103 2.91 -18.93 11.06
CA CYS A 103 3.10 -17.57 10.55
C CYS A 103 4.22 -17.51 9.51
N ALA A 104 5.26 -18.35 9.62
CA ALA A 104 6.38 -18.39 8.69
C ALA A 104 5.96 -18.60 7.23
N GLU A 105 5.00 -19.49 6.97
CA GLU A 105 4.51 -19.79 5.62
C GLU A 105 3.68 -18.62 5.07
N ALA A 106 2.85 -18.01 5.93
CA ALA A 106 2.05 -16.84 5.56
C ALA A 106 2.94 -15.61 5.26
N THR A 107 3.97 -15.40 6.07
CA THR A 107 4.99 -14.36 5.87
C THR A 107 5.73 -14.58 4.55
N ALA A 108 6.28 -15.77 4.32
CA ALA A 108 7.00 -16.07 3.08
C ALA A 108 6.13 -15.88 1.81
N ALA A 109 4.85 -16.28 1.88
CA ALA A 109 3.92 -16.07 0.77
C ALA A 109 3.57 -14.59 0.56
N ASN A 110 3.36 -13.83 1.65
CA ASN A 110 3.12 -12.39 1.59
C ASN A 110 4.33 -11.65 1.00
N ASP A 111 5.53 -11.94 1.48
CA ASP A 111 6.77 -11.27 1.05
C ASP A 111 7.02 -11.50 -0.44
N ALA A 112 6.95 -12.76 -0.90
CA ALA A 112 7.12 -13.11 -2.31
C ALA A 112 6.09 -12.46 -3.24
N ALA A 113 4.87 -12.20 -2.75
CA ALA A 113 3.85 -11.47 -3.52
C ALA A 113 4.06 -9.95 -3.45
N SER A 114 4.46 -9.43 -2.30
CA SER A 114 4.79 -8.01 -2.07
C SER A 114 5.95 -7.56 -2.96
N ASP A 115 6.99 -8.38 -3.09
CA ASP A 115 8.15 -8.11 -3.95
C ASP A 115 7.73 -7.86 -5.40
N LYS A 116 6.81 -8.68 -5.93
CA LYS A 116 6.30 -8.55 -7.29
C LYS A 116 5.50 -7.26 -7.50
N VAL A 117 4.63 -6.92 -6.53
CA VAL A 117 3.86 -5.67 -6.58
C VAL A 117 4.81 -4.47 -6.52
N THR A 118 5.81 -4.53 -5.64
CA THR A 118 6.82 -3.48 -5.44
C THR A 118 7.70 -3.28 -6.67
N GLU A 119 8.09 -4.36 -7.34
CA GLU A 119 8.85 -4.31 -8.59
C GLU A 119 8.08 -3.53 -9.68
N VAL A 120 6.80 -3.88 -9.90
CA VAL A 120 5.94 -3.20 -10.89
C VAL A 120 5.66 -1.75 -10.48
N ALA A 121 5.38 -1.50 -9.20
CA ALA A 121 5.24 -0.15 -8.66
C ALA A 121 6.49 0.71 -8.92
N GLY A 122 7.68 0.14 -8.70
CA GLY A 122 8.95 0.79 -9.01
C GLY A 122 9.07 1.16 -10.48
N ARG A 123 8.70 0.27 -11.41
CA ARG A 123 8.69 0.57 -12.85
C ARG A 123 7.72 1.69 -13.22
N ILE A 124 6.51 1.68 -12.67
CA ILE A 124 5.51 2.74 -12.87
C ILE A 124 6.05 4.10 -12.41
N ARG A 125 6.76 4.13 -11.27
CA ARG A 125 7.32 5.36 -10.70
C ARG A 125 8.32 6.04 -11.64
N GLN A 126 9.16 5.24 -12.31
CA GLN A 126 10.23 5.74 -13.19
C GLN A 126 9.71 6.32 -14.51
N LEU A 127 8.49 5.97 -14.93
CA LEU A 127 7.93 6.48 -16.18
C LEU A 127 7.23 7.83 -15.96
N PRO A 128 7.43 8.83 -16.85
CA PRO A 128 6.71 10.09 -16.77
C PRO A 128 5.27 9.90 -17.23
N ALA A 129 4.31 10.41 -16.45
CA ALA A 129 2.94 10.58 -16.93
C ALA A 129 2.83 11.82 -17.82
N ARG A 130 2.28 11.67 -19.02
CA ARG A 130 2.03 12.78 -19.98
C ARG A 130 0.55 13.09 -20.16
N GLY A 131 -0.31 12.31 -19.52
CA GLY A 131 -1.75 12.45 -19.58
C GLY A 131 -2.42 12.00 -18.29
N ILE A 132 -3.72 12.30 -18.19
CA ILE A 132 -4.50 12.04 -16.98
C ILE A 132 -4.58 10.55 -16.63
N HIS A 133 -4.58 9.67 -17.63
CA HIS A 133 -4.59 8.22 -17.42
C HIS A 133 -3.27 7.72 -16.82
N GLY A 134 -2.12 8.23 -17.30
CA GLY A 134 -0.81 7.93 -16.71
C GLY A 134 -0.73 8.41 -15.26
N LEU A 135 -1.20 9.64 -14.98
CA LEU A 135 -1.30 10.15 -13.61
C LEU A 135 -2.15 9.26 -12.71
N TYR A 136 -3.30 8.80 -13.20
CA TYR A 136 -4.18 7.93 -12.43
C TYR A 136 -3.49 6.63 -12.02
N VAL A 137 -2.72 6.00 -12.92
CA VAL A 137 -1.93 4.81 -12.58
C VAL A 137 -0.93 5.12 -11.46
N LYS A 138 -0.20 6.23 -11.58
CA LYS A 138 0.80 6.63 -10.57
C LYS A 138 0.16 6.96 -9.21
N ALA A 139 -1.01 7.60 -9.21
CA ALA A 139 -1.76 7.90 -7.98
C ALA A 139 -2.11 6.62 -7.21
N ARG A 140 -2.50 5.54 -7.91
CA ARG A 140 -2.80 4.25 -7.28
C ARG A 140 -1.58 3.62 -6.66
N VAL A 141 -0.42 3.69 -7.33
CA VAL A 141 0.85 3.21 -6.78
C VAL A 141 1.23 3.98 -5.51
N VAL A 142 1.15 5.31 -5.53
CA VAL A 142 1.42 6.15 -4.35
C VAL A 142 0.49 5.79 -3.18
N LEU A 143 -0.79 5.55 -3.44
CA LEU A 143 -1.74 5.14 -2.41
C LEU A 143 -1.39 3.77 -1.80
N PHE A 144 -1.03 2.79 -2.64
CA PHE A 144 -0.58 1.47 -2.18
C PHE A 144 0.66 1.59 -1.30
N GLU A 145 1.65 2.33 -1.80
CA GLU A 145 2.94 2.54 -1.14
C GLU A 145 2.75 3.16 0.26
N SER A 146 1.89 4.16 0.36
CA SER A 146 1.58 4.82 1.65
C SER A 146 0.87 3.92 2.65
N PHE A 147 0.25 2.84 2.17
CA PHE A 147 -0.39 1.85 3.01
C PHE A 147 0.58 0.74 3.43
N ALA A 148 1.47 0.33 2.53
CA ALA A 148 2.40 -0.78 2.75
C ALA A 148 3.40 -0.51 3.89
N THR A 149 3.81 0.74 4.08
CA THR A 149 4.87 1.12 5.03
C THR A 149 4.40 1.49 6.42
N GLY A 150 3.10 1.70 6.62
CA GLY A 150 2.55 2.05 7.94
C GLY A 150 2.58 0.93 8.99
N SER A 151 3.30 -0.18 8.76
CA SER A 151 3.21 -1.40 9.58
C SER A 151 4.50 -1.84 10.28
N HIS A 152 5.61 -1.12 10.13
CA HIS A 152 6.87 -1.49 10.77
C HIS A 152 7.27 -0.50 11.87
N ASP A 153 7.02 -0.90 13.12
CA ASP A 153 7.65 -0.36 14.34
C ASP A 153 9.17 -0.66 14.39
N SER A 154 9.87 -0.73 13.25
CA SER A 154 11.26 -1.15 13.20
C SER A 154 12.15 -0.11 12.54
N VAL A 155 13.01 0.42 13.40
CA VAL A 155 14.27 1.11 13.16
C VAL A 155 14.13 2.56 12.72
N ALA A 156 14.81 3.44 13.47
CA ALA A 156 15.16 4.77 13.04
C ALA A 156 16.15 4.69 11.86
N ASP A 157 15.69 4.19 10.71
CA ASP A 157 16.38 4.42 9.44
C ASP A 157 16.07 5.85 9.03
N GLU A 158 17.08 6.71 9.17
CA GLU A 158 17.06 8.12 8.77
C GLU A 158 16.83 8.29 7.24
N ASP A 159 16.74 7.18 6.49
CA ASP A 159 16.51 7.13 5.05
C ASP A 159 15.03 6.90 4.65
N MET A 160 14.09 6.91 5.61
CA MET A 160 12.66 6.67 5.35
C MET A 160 11.89 7.87 4.72
N ASP A 161 12.59 8.81 4.08
CA ASP A 161 12.03 9.95 3.35
C ASP A 161 11.24 9.55 2.09
N TRP A 162 11.24 8.26 1.75
CA TRP A 162 10.69 7.75 0.51
C TRP A 162 9.17 8.03 0.36
N GLU A 163 8.40 8.04 1.46
CA GLU A 163 6.97 8.39 1.44
C GLU A 163 6.77 9.83 0.93
N VAL A 164 7.49 10.78 1.52
CA VAL A 164 7.40 12.21 1.19
C VAL A 164 7.87 12.46 -0.24
N LEU A 165 8.95 11.79 -0.67
CA LEU A 165 9.48 11.93 -2.02
C LEU A 165 8.49 11.44 -3.09
N CYS A 166 7.77 10.35 -2.84
CA CYS A 166 6.74 9.84 -3.76
C CYS A 166 5.57 10.83 -3.91
N TYR A 167 5.10 11.40 -2.81
CA TYR A 167 4.07 12.45 -2.84
C TYR A 167 4.55 13.71 -3.58
N VAL A 168 5.77 14.18 -3.29
CA VAL A 168 6.34 15.36 -3.95
C VAL A 168 6.49 15.14 -5.46
N GLN A 169 6.94 13.96 -5.88
CA GLN A 169 7.06 13.64 -7.30
C GLN A 169 5.68 13.58 -7.99
N PHE A 170 4.68 12.97 -7.35
CA PHE A 170 3.32 12.94 -7.86
C PHE A 170 2.71 14.35 -8.00
N LEU A 171 2.89 15.20 -6.99
CA LEU A 171 2.43 16.59 -7.03
C LEU A 171 3.12 17.40 -8.15
N ARG A 172 4.41 17.18 -8.40
CA ARG A 172 5.13 17.80 -9.52
C ARG A 172 4.57 17.39 -10.87
N GLU A 173 4.15 16.14 -11.03
CA GLU A 173 3.55 15.66 -12.28
C GLU A 173 2.16 16.24 -12.51
N ILE A 174 1.35 16.39 -11.44
CA ILE A 174 0.08 17.13 -11.49
C ILE A 174 0.32 18.57 -11.93
N ALA A 175 1.27 19.28 -11.29
CA ALA A 175 1.60 20.66 -11.61
C ALA A 175 2.06 20.81 -13.07
N SER A 176 2.91 19.90 -13.54
CA SER A 176 3.37 19.87 -14.95
C SER A 176 2.20 19.72 -15.93
N LEU A 177 1.18 18.93 -15.59
CA LEU A 177 0.00 18.73 -16.45
C LEU A 177 -1.01 19.87 -16.37
N ALA A 178 -1.05 20.60 -15.25
CA ALA A 178 -1.82 21.83 -15.11
C ALA A 178 -1.21 23.01 -15.91
N GLY A 179 -0.02 22.86 -16.50
CA GLY A 179 0.69 23.93 -17.18
C GLY A 179 1.40 24.90 -16.22
N GLU A 180 1.49 24.54 -14.94
CA GLU A 180 2.26 25.29 -13.94
C GLU A 180 3.74 24.94 -14.13
N ALA A 181 4.45 25.82 -14.85
CA ALA A 181 5.86 25.64 -15.15
C ALA A 181 6.69 25.50 -13.86
N ARG A 182 7.69 24.60 -13.92
CA ARG A 182 8.66 24.30 -12.86
C ARG A 182 9.17 25.58 -12.16
N VAL A 183 8.87 25.70 -10.87
CA VAL A 183 9.62 26.56 -9.93
C VAL A 183 10.91 25.86 -9.53
#